data_AF-A0A699SF98-F1
#
_entry.id   AF-A0A699SF98-F1
#
_cell.length_a   1.000
_cell.length_b   1.000
_cell.length_c   1.000
_cell.angle_alpha   90.00
_cell.angle_beta   90.00
_cell.angle_gamma   90.00
#
_symmetry.space_group_name_H-M   'P 1'
#
loop_
_entity.id
_entity.type
_entity.pdbx_description
1 polymer ?
#
loop_
_entity_poly.entity_id
_entity_poly.type
_entity_poly.pdbx_seq_one_letter_code
_entity_poly.pdbx_strand_id
1 'polypeptide(L)'
;MKSVFHISNCTAENQVKFATCTLHSVALTWWNTHVQTVGHEATYDMSWKTLMKMMTDKYCPRNEIRKLEVELWELKVKGMWQIPIMLKIRGALGQDRSRDVMSVEFKDILEENV
;
A
#
# COMPACT_ATOMS: atom_id res chain seq x y z
N MET A 1 6.96 3.85 8.70
CA MET A 1 6.82 4.67 9.94
C MET A 1 6.88 3.84 11.22
N LYS A 2 6.36 2.60 11.25
CA LYS A 2 6.34 1.73 12.44
C LYS A 2 7.71 1.54 13.12
N SER A 3 8.78 1.35 12.33
CA SER A 3 10.15 1.24 12.83
C SER A 3 10.62 2.51 13.55
N VAL A 4 10.26 3.68 13.04
CA VAL A 4 10.61 4.98 13.65
C VAL A 4 9.93 5.12 15.02
N PHE A 5 8.66 4.73 15.15
CA PHE A 5 7.99 4.71 16.45
C PHE A 5 8.65 3.78 17.46
N HIS A 6 9.07 2.60 17.00
CA HIS A 6 9.77 1.63 17.85
C HIS A 6 11.14 2.17 18.32
N ILE A 7 11.95 2.70 17.40
CA ILE A 7 13.28 3.25 17.71
C ILE A 7 13.19 4.46 18.64
N SER A 8 12.17 5.31 18.46
CA SER A 8 11.98 6.52 19.26
C SER A 8 11.24 6.31 20.58
N ASN A 9 10.80 5.09 20.90
CA ASN A 9 9.90 4.81 22.02
C ASN A 9 8.64 5.71 21.98
N CYS A 10 8.08 5.94 20.79
CA CYS A 10 6.92 6.80 20.60
C CYS A 10 5.66 6.17 21.21
N THR A 11 5.08 6.84 22.21
CA THR A 11 3.82 6.45 22.82
C THR A 11 2.66 6.57 21.83
N ALA A 12 1.63 5.72 21.98
CA ALA A 12 0.48 5.68 21.06
C ALA A 12 -0.18 7.06 20.87
N GLU A 13 -0.30 7.84 21.94
CA GLU A 13 -0.87 9.19 21.97
C GLU A 13 -0.10 10.20 21.10
N ASN A 14 1.18 9.95 20.84
CA ASN A 14 2.04 10.85 20.07
C ASN A 14 2.26 10.38 18.63
N GLN A 15 1.84 9.17 18.27
CA GLN A 15 2.10 8.59 16.95
C GLN A 15 1.46 9.40 15.82
N VAL A 16 0.21 9.83 15.98
CA VAL A 16 -0.50 10.66 14.98
C VAL A 16 0.20 12.00 14.82
N LYS A 17 0.51 12.69 15.93
CA LYS A 17 1.25 13.96 15.91
C LYS A 17 2.57 13.81 15.16
N PHE A 18 3.38 12.83 15.56
CA PHE A 18 4.68 12.57 14.96
C PHE A 18 4.59 12.23 13.47
N ALA A 19 3.64 11.38 13.08
CA ALA A 19 3.45 11.05 11.67
C ALA A 19 3.02 12.26 10.83
N THR A 20 2.11 13.08 11.36
CA THR A 20 1.56 14.21 10.62
C THR A 20 2.59 15.33 10.41
N CYS A 21 3.58 15.46 11.31
CA CYS A 21 4.73 16.34 11.14
C CYS A 21 5.61 15.98 9.93
N THR A 22 5.53 14.75 9.44
CA THR A 22 6.30 14.31 8.25
C THR A 22 5.55 14.50 6.94
N LEU A 23 4.30 14.98 6.99
CA LEU A 23 3.52 15.25 5.77
C LEU A 23 4.05 16.50 5.07
N HIS A 24 4.10 16.43 3.74
CA HIS A 24 4.54 17.53 2.89
C HIS A 24 3.54 17.77 1.75
N SER A 25 3.55 19.00 1.21
CA SER A 25 2.80 19.38 0.01
C SER A 25 1.31 19.03 0.11
N VAL A 26 0.74 18.37 -0.91
CA VAL A 26 -0.67 18.00 -1.02
C VAL A 26 -1.17 17.19 0.18
N ALA A 27 -0.32 16.34 0.77
CA ALA A 27 -0.68 15.55 1.94
C ALA A 27 -0.83 16.41 3.20
N LEU A 28 0.04 17.41 3.36
CA LEU A 28 -0.06 18.38 4.45
C LEU A 28 -1.30 19.27 4.30
N THR A 29 -1.58 19.76 3.08
CA THR A 29 -2.79 20.55 2.81
C THR A 29 -4.05 19.76 3.15
N TRP A 30 -4.12 18.49 2.73
CA TRP A 30 -5.25 17.63 3.06
C TRP A 30 -5.40 17.41 4.57
N TRP A 31 -4.30 17.13 5.28
CA TRP A 31 -4.34 16.92 6.72
C TRP A 31 -4.83 18.17 7.46
N ASN A 32 -4.35 19.35 7.07
CA ASN A 32 -4.80 20.62 7.65
C ASN A 32 -6.30 20.85 7.45
N THR A 33 -6.84 20.55 6.26
CA THR A 33 -8.28 20.60 6.02
C THR A 33 -9.05 19.60 6.88
N HIS A 34 -8.50 18.39 7.09
CA HIS A 34 -9.12 17.40 7.97
C HIS A 34 -9.19 17.89 9.42
N VAL A 35 -8.07 18.41 9.96
CA VAL A 35 -8.01 19.01 11.31
C VAL A 35 -9.00 20.15 11.46
N GLN A 36 -9.14 21.02 10.44
CA GLN A 36 -10.11 22.11 10.46
C GLN A 36 -11.56 21.63 10.47
N THR A 37 -11.84 20.52 9.79
CA THR A 37 -13.21 19.98 9.65
C THR A 37 -13.64 19.20 10.89
N VAL A 38 -12.75 18.36 11.41
CA VAL A 38 -13.03 17.43 12.52
C VAL A 38 -12.74 18.08 13.88
N GLY A 39 -11.86 19.08 13.92
CA GLY A 39 -11.40 19.72 15.14
C GLY A 39 -10.12 19.08 15.68
N HIS A 40 -9.31 19.87 16.36
CA HIS A 40 -7.98 19.47 16.82
C HIS A 40 -8.03 18.31 17.81
N GLU A 41 -8.88 18.37 18.83
CA GLU A 41 -9.01 17.32 19.86
C GLU A 41 -9.39 15.97 19.24
N ALA A 42 -10.52 15.91 18.53
CA ALA A 42 -10.99 14.69 17.89
C ALA A 42 -10.00 14.13 16.85
N THR A 43 -9.24 14.99 16.19
CA THR A 43 -8.24 14.55 15.20
C THR A 43 -7.03 13.90 15.85
N TYR A 44 -6.51 14.44 16.96
CA TYR A 44 -5.32 13.88 17.60
C TYR A 44 -5.63 12.75 18.59
N ASP A 45 -6.89 12.59 19.00
CA ASP A 45 -7.37 11.44 19.76
C ASP A 45 -7.52 10.17 18.90
N MET A 46 -7.44 10.29 17.58
CA MET A 46 -7.53 9.13 16.70
C MET A 46 -6.31 8.22 16.82
N SER A 47 -6.50 6.91 16.62
CA SER A 47 -5.39 5.97 16.59
C SER A 47 -4.54 6.11 15.32
N TRP A 48 -3.25 5.78 15.40
CA TRP A 48 -2.37 5.67 14.23
C TRP A 48 -2.94 4.73 13.15
N LYS A 49 -3.62 3.65 13.54
CA LYS A 49 -4.27 2.70 12.63
C LYS A 49 -5.38 3.38 11.81
N THR A 50 -6.14 4.28 12.43
CA THR A 50 -7.18 5.06 11.76
C THR A 50 -6.56 6.02 10.74
N LEU A 51 -5.52 6.77 11.13
CA LEU A 51 -4.80 7.66 10.23
C LEU A 51 -4.23 6.91 9.02
N MET A 52 -3.61 5.75 9.25
CA MET A 52 -3.06 4.91 8.19
C MET A 52 -4.15 4.50 7.20
N LYS A 53 -5.30 4.05 7.68
CA LYS A 53 -6.43 3.69 6.82
C LYS A 53 -6.88 4.88 5.95
N MET A 54 -7.03 6.06 6.54
CA MET A 54 -7.42 7.26 5.80
C MET A 54 -6.42 7.64 4.72
N MET A 55 -5.12 7.55 5.03
CA MET A 55 -4.04 7.82 4.07
C MET A 55 -4.05 6.80 2.92
N THR A 56 -4.22 5.50 3.22
CA THR A 56 -4.33 4.45 2.22
C THR A 56 -5.56 4.63 1.33
N ASP A 57 -6.72 4.91 1.91
CA ASP A 57 -7.97 5.10 1.15
C ASP A 57 -7.86 6.30 0.19
N LYS A 58 -7.14 7.36 0.59
CA LYS A 58 -6.97 8.57 -0.23
C LYS A 58 -5.90 8.45 -1.31
N TYR A 59 -4.74 7.88 -0.98
CA TYR A 59 -3.55 7.92 -1.83
C TYR A 59 -3.16 6.57 -2.46
N CYS A 60 -3.69 5.47 -1.94
CA CYS A 60 -3.46 4.13 -2.46
C CYS A 60 -4.80 3.45 -2.81
N PRO A 61 -5.59 4.05 -3.72
CA PRO A 61 -6.92 3.58 -3.97
C PRO A 61 -6.87 2.21 -4.66
N ARG A 62 -7.75 1.30 -4.22
CA ARG A 62 -7.70 -0.13 -4.61
C ARG A 62 -7.81 -0.36 -6.12
N ASN A 63 -8.48 0.54 -6.84
CA ASN A 63 -8.60 0.48 -8.30
C ASN A 63 -7.25 0.68 -8.99
N GLU A 64 -6.43 1.63 -8.54
CA GLU A 64 -5.09 1.88 -9.10
C GLU A 64 -4.14 0.74 -8.74
N ILE A 65 -4.23 0.19 -7.53
CA ILE A 65 -3.48 -1.03 -7.16
C ILE A 65 -3.86 -2.18 -8.10
N ARG A 66 -5.16 -2.44 -8.31
CA ARG A 66 -5.61 -3.51 -9.22
C ARG A 66 -5.17 -3.26 -10.66
N LYS A 67 -5.15 -2.00 -11.10
CA LYS A 67 -4.64 -1.63 -12.42
C LYS A 67 -3.15 -1.94 -12.53
N LEU A 68 -2.35 -1.58 -11.53
CA LEU A 68 -0.93 -1.93 -11.47
C LEU A 68 -0.69 -3.44 -11.35
N GLU A 69 -1.53 -4.16 -10.59
CA GLU A 69 -1.48 -5.63 -10.50
C GLU A 69 -1.76 -6.25 -11.88
N VAL A 70 -2.73 -5.74 -12.63
CA VAL A 70 -3.04 -6.19 -13.99
C VAL A 70 -1.94 -5.79 -14.97
N GLU A 71 -1.44 -4.57 -14.95
CA GLU A 71 -0.35 -4.10 -15.81
C GLU A 71 0.94 -4.89 -15.53
N LEU A 72 1.27 -5.11 -14.26
CA LEU A 72 2.42 -5.93 -13.89
C LEU A 72 2.17 -7.39 -14.24
N TRP A 73 0.96 -7.92 -14.03
CA TRP A 73 0.63 -9.25 -14.51
C TRP A 73 0.78 -9.31 -16.02
N GLU A 74 0.30 -8.34 -16.80
CA GLU A 74 0.49 -8.25 -18.25
C GLU A 74 1.95 -8.07 -18.67
N LEU A 75 2.79 -7.39 -17.89
CA LEU A 75 4.22 -7.22 -18.15
C LEU A 75 4.99 -8.48 -17.81
N LYS A 76 4.70 -9.08 -16.65
CA LYS A 76 5.19 -10.39 -16.24
C LYS A 76 4.69 -11.44 -17.21
N VAL A 77 3.47 -11.33 -17.72
CA VAL A 77 2.91 -12.14 -18.79
C VAL A 77 3.67 -11.81 -20.06
N LYS A 78 3.77 -10.62 -20.62
CA LYS A 78 4.58 -10.39 -21.84
C LYS A 78 6.06 -10.81 -21.70
N GLY A 79 6.68 -10.66 -20.53
CA GLY A 79 8.04 -11.12 -20.22
C GLY A 79 8.17 -12.62 -19.91
N MET A 80 7.11 -13.25 -19.39
CA MET A 80 7.00 -14.71 -19.19
C MET A 80 6.34 -15.40 -20.38
N TRP A 81 5.66 -14.71 -21.24
CA TRP A 81 5.15 -15.15 -22.52
C TRP A 81 6.23 -14.83 -23.58
N GLN A 82 7.33 -14.23 -23.15
CA GLN A 82 8.65 -14.63 -23.62
C GLN A 82 9.05 -15.92 -22.89
N ILE A 83 9.28 -15.97 -21.57
CA ILE A 83 9.97 -17.12 -20.94
C ILE A 83 9.19 -18.47 -20.96
N PRO A 84 8.02 -18.69 -20.32
CA PRO A 84 7.12 -19.82 -20.54
C PRO A 84 6.17 -19.94 -21.78
N ILE A 85 5.91 -18.96 -22.65
CA ILE A 85 5.55 -19.36 -24.04
C ILE A 85 6.79 -19.96 -24.69
N MET A 86 8.00 -19.40 -24.50
CA MET A 86 9.25 -20.04 -24.92
C MET A 86 9.53 -21.37 -24.20
N LEU A 87 8.95 -21.65 -23.02
CA LEU A 87 9.08 -22.94 -22.28
C LEU A 87 7.88 -23.90 -22.43
N LYS A 88 6.69 -23.43 -22.84
CA LYS A 88 5.47 -24.24 -22.99
C LYS A 88 4.70 -24.08 -24.32
N ILE A 89 5.22 -23.34 -25.31
CA ILE A 89 5.37 -23.89 -26.69
C ILE A 89 6.38 -25.04 -26.62
N ARG A 90 7.39 -24.92 -25.75
CA ARG A 90 8.42 -25.94 -25.44
C ARG A 90 7.95 -27.02 -24.44
N GLY A 91 6.63 -27.15 -24.25
CA GLY A 91 6.00 -28.14 -23.36
C GLY A 91 4.49 -28.37 -23.55
N ALA A 92 3.80 -27.58 -24.40
CA ALA A 92 2.38 -27.61 -24.80
C ALA A 92 1.33 -27.84 -23.69
N LEU A 93 0.41 -26.89 -23.50
CA LEU A 93 -0.92 -27.13 -22.90
C LEU A 93 -0.96 -28.02 -21.63
N GLY A 94 -0.13 -27.74 -20.62
CA GLY A 94 -0.14 -28.55 -19.41
C GLY A 94 0.53 -27.92 -18.21
N GLN A 95 -0.01 -26.82 -17.69
CA GLN A 95 0.03 -26.46 -16.26
C GLN A 95 -0.74 -25.17 -16.02
N ASP A 96 -1.98 -25.34 -15.58
CA ASP A 96 -2.80 -24.30 -14.97
C ASP A 96 -2.31 -24.08 -13.54
N ARG A 97 -1.54 -23.02 -13.33
CA ARG A 97 -1.25 -22.52 -11.99
C ARG A 97 -0.93 -21.04 -12.09
N SER A 98 -1.56 -20.25 -11.23
CA SER A 98 -1.13 -18.92 -10.78
C SER A 98 -1.93 -17.72 -11.30
N ARG A 99 -3.16 -17.57 -10.79
CA ARG A 99 -3.69 -16.24 -10.39
C ARG A 99 -3.64 -16.06 -8.87
N ASP A 100 -3.98 -17.10 -8.11
CA ASP A 100 -4.09 -17.00 -6.65
C ASP A 100 -2.74 -16.81 -5.94
N VAL A 101 -1.68 -17.48 -6.41
CA VAL A 101 -0.33 -17.36 -5.82
C VAL A 101 0.23 -15.93 -6.00
N MET A 102 -0.04 -15.29 -7.13
CA MET A 102 0.35 -13.90 -7.37
C MET A 102 -0.36 -12.92 -6.44
N SER A 103 -1.65 -13.15 -6.17
CA SER A 103 -2.40 -12.29 -5.26
C SER A 103 -1.93 -12.42 -3.81
N VAL A 104 -1.37 -13.58 -3.42
CA VAL A 104 -0.75 -13.79 -2.10
C VAL A 104 0.61 -13.07 -2.03
N GLU A 105 1.51 -13.29 -2.99
CA GLU A 105 2.82 -12.60 -3.04
C GLU A 105 2.68 -11.07 -3.05
N PHE A 106 1.72 -10.53 -3.81
CA PHE A 106 1.50 -9.08 -3.84
C PHE A 106 1.02 -8.50 -2.52
N LYS A 107 0.16 -9.26 -1.84
CA LYS A 107 -0.36 -8.86 -0.53
C LYS A 107 0.76 -8.87 0.51
N ASP A 108 1.62 -9.88 0.47
CA ASP A 108 2.77 -9.99 1.37
C ASP A 108 3.81 -8.87 1.13
N ILE A 109 4.08 -8.53 -0.14
CA ILE A 109 4.97 -7.40 -0.49
C ILE A 109 4.40 -6.06 0.00
N LEU A 110 3.09 -5.86 -0.08
CA LEU A 110 2.46 -4.64 0.41
C LEU A 110 2.41 -4.58 1.95
N GLU A 111 2.25 -5.71 2.64
CA GLU A 111 2.31 -5.78 4.11
C GLU A 111 3.73 -5.56 4.65
N GLU A 112 4.78 -5.98 3.94
CA GLU A 112 6.17 -5.71 4.30
C GLU A 112 6.60 -4.25 4.07
N ASN A 113 6.00 -3.56 3.10
CA ASN A 113 6.39 -2.19 2.73
C ASN A 113 5.54 -1.07 3.39
N VAL A 114 4.67 -1.40 4.36
CA VAL A 114 3.81 -0.45 5.13
C VAL A 114 4.02 -0.56 6.64
#